data_AF-A0A1G4BGM9-F1
#
_entry.id   AF-A0A1G4BGM9-F1
#
_cell.length_a   1.000
_cell.length_b   1.000
_cell.length_c   1.000
_cell.angle_alpha   90.00
_cell.angle_beta   90.00
_cell.angle_gamma   90.00
#
_symmetry.space_group_name_H-M   'P 1'
#
loop_
_entity.id
_entity.type
_entity.pdbx_description
1 polymer ?
#
loop_
_entity_poly.entity_id
_entity_poly.type
_entity_poly.pdbx_seq_one_letter_code
_entity_poly.pdbx_strand_id
1 'polypeptide(L)'
;MAAPSTLPALLDSLTQSLTTSLDAAPKGTIAPPQNGISLLDTKNELLASYLQNLVFLILLKLRNAKKQSSDDGNAAKTMETVVKKLVELRLYLEKGVRPLEDKLRYQIEKILRAADDAERNAEAVKAAQGAGSDDSDDSASNGESDSDEEEEELKVAHLQARPDAFVRPAAASAAVAAAAKNGVYRPPRIAPTIMPSERKEKSERRPLKSHTMDEFIEHELSTAPIAEPSIGTTIVNGGRRMKTAADRKTEDERREYEEANFTRLPTSSKKAKKEEAMRTGNGKRMQFGGEEWRDLGEGVDRINRLTARKSGGSSRDILDKSRKRGRDTTDGPRGSGQIEMGERFQKKAKMLEAGRRDRGKR
;
A
#
# COMPACT_ATOMS: atom_id res chain seq x y z
N MET A 1 33.89 29.47 -17.88
CA MET A 1 33.61 30.89 -17.61
C MET A 1 33.81 31.14 -16.12
N ALA A 2 34.67 32.10 -15.76
CA ALA A 2 34.92 32.43 -14.36
C ALA A 2 33.64 33.04 -13.73
N ALA A 3 33.25 32.53 -12.56
CA ALA A 3 32.09 33.07 -11.85
C ALA A 3 32.37 34.52 -11.42
N PRO A 4 31.46 35.48 -11.66
CA PRO A 4 31.66 36.85 -11.20
C PRO A 4 31.72 36.87 -9.67
N SER A 5 32.83 37.34 -9.10
CA SER A 5 33.09 37.31 -7.65
C SER A 5 32.63 38.57 -6.90
N THR A 6 32.18 39.60 -7.62
CA THR A 6 31.69 40.84 -7.01
C THR A 6 30.18 40.78 -6.77
N LEU A 7 29.75 41.21 -5.58
CA LEU A 7 28.34 41.25 -5.16
C LEU A 7 27.39 41.91 -6.19
N PRO A 8 27.71 43.06 -6.82
CA PRO A 8 26.85 43.64 -7.86
C PRO A 8 26.71 42.75 -9.09
N ALA A 9 27.78 42.13 -9.56
CA ALA A 9 27.74 41.25 -10.74
C ALA A 9 26.97 39.95 -10.46
N LEU A 10 26.96 39.46 -9.22
CA LEU A 10 26.11 38.35 -8.78
C LEU A 10 24.63 38.75 -8.75
N LEU A 11 24.31 39.97 -8.35
CA LEU A 11 22.94 40.49 -8.36
C LEU A 11 22.45 40.62 -9.81
N ASP A 12 23.26 41.17 -10.70
CA ASP A 12 22.91 41.31 -12.12
C ASP A 12 22.67 39.94 -12.77
N SER A 13 23.55 38.96 -12.52
CA SER A 13 23.37 37.57 -12.96
C SER A 13 22.07 36.94 -12.42
N LEU A 14 21.76 37.18 -11.14
CA LEU A 14 20.52 36.70 -10.52
C LEU A 14 19.29 37.37 -11.14
N THR A 15 19.35 38.66 -11.46
CA THR A 15 18.23 39.36 -12.13
C THR A 15 18.04 38.90 -13.58
N GLN A 16 19.13 38.64 -14.30
CA GLN A 16 19.09 38.10 -15.67
C GLN A 16 18.52 36.68 -15.69
N SER A 17 18.93 35.82 -14.74
CA SER A 17 18.38 34.47 -14.62
C SER A 17 16.90 34.45 -14.20
N LEU A 18 16.48 35.37 -13.32
CA LEU A 18 15.06 35.48 -12.93
C LEU A 18 14.19 36.06 -14.04
N THR A 19 14.69 37.00 -14.84
CA THR A 19 13.94 37.58 -15.97
C THR A 19 13.79 36.58 -17.11
N THR A 20 14.87 35.86 -17.44
CA THR A 20 14.83 34.77 -18.43
C THR A 20 13.92 33.63 -17.99
N SER A 21 13.91 33.25 -16.71
CA SER A 21 12.98 32.22 -16.20
C SER A 21 11.52 32.69 -16.20
N LEU A 22 11.26 33.97 -15.91
CA LEU A 22 9.92 34.55 -15.95
C LEU A 22 9.36 34.60 -17.38
N ASP A 23 10.21 34.86 -18.38
CA ASP A 23 9.79 34.87 -19.78
C ASP A 23 9.61 33.47 -20.37
N ALA A 24 10.40 32.49 -19.91
CA ALA A 24 10.22 31.09 -20.26
C ALA A 24 9.02 30.43 -19.54
N ALA A 25 8.56 31.01 -18.42
CA ALA A 25 7.43 30.48 -17.69
C ALA A 25 6.12 30.62 -18.51
N PRO A 26 5.34 29.54 -18.67
CA PRO A 26 4.06 29.62 -19.39
C PRO A 26 3.11 30.57 -18.65
N LYS A 27 2.73 31.67 -19.31
CA LYS A 27 1.93 32.77 -18.74
C LYS A 27 0.44 32.45 -18.57
N GLY A 28 0.03 31.17 -18.64
CA GLY A 28 -1.40 30.81 -18.54
C GLY A 28 -1.68 29.32 -18.35
N THR A 29 -2.47 29.05 -17.30
CA THR A 29 -3.24 27.84 -16.95
C THR A 29 -2.49 26.51 -16.91
N ILE A 30 -2.68 25.78 -15.81
CA ILE A 30 -2.30 24.37 -15.61
C ILE A 30 -3.07 23.53 -16.64
N ALA A 31 -2.59 23.52 -17.89
CA ALA A 31 -3.09 22.64 -18.93
C ALA A 31 -2.47 21.26 -18.68
N PRO A 32 -3.25 20.17 -18.74
CA PRO A 32 -2.65 18.84 -18.68
C PRO A 32 -1.64 18.69 -19.82
N PRO A 33 -0.46 18.09 -19.56
CA PRO A 33 0.56 17.95 -20.59
C PRO A 33 -0.01 17.14 -21.75
N GLN A 34 0.28 17.57 -22.98
CA GLN A 34 -0.17 16.90 -24.21
C GLN A 34 0.37 15.46 -24.29
N ASN A 35 1.54 15.20 -23.69
CA ASN A 35 2.15 13.89 -23.55
C ASN A 35 2.79 13.75 -22.16
N GLY A 36 2.54 12.64 -21.47
CA GLY A 36 3.24 12.26 -20.24
C GLY A 36 2.37 12.21 -18.98
N ILE A 37 3.03 11.90 -17.85
CA ILE A 37 2.39 11.77 -16.54
C ILE A 37 2.29 13.16 -15.88
N SER A 38 1.07 13.64 -15.65
CA SER A 38 0.81 14.93 -14.98
C SER A 38 1.53 15.10 -13.63
N LEU A 39 1.78 14.01 -12.89
CA LEU A 39 2.52 14.05 -11.62
C LEU A 39 3.94 14.62 -11.79
N LEU A 40 4.66 14.24 -12.85
CA LEU A 40 6.06 14.67 -13.05
C LEU A 40 6.14 16.17 -13.33
N ASP A 41 5.15 16.71 -14.04
CA ASP A 41 5.06 18.14 -14.32
C ASP A 41 4.79 18.93 -13.03
N THR A 42 3.81 18.48 -12.22
CA THR A 42 3.55 19.09 -10.91
C THR A 42 4.76 19.02 -9.97
N LYS A 43 5.56 17.95 -10.04
CA LYS A 43 6.81 17.85 -9.27
C LYS A 43 7.82 18.91 -9.70
N ASN A 44 7.96 19.13 -11.01
CA ASN A 44 8.85 20.15 -11.54
C ASN A 44 8.40 21.56 -11.11
N GLU A 45 7.10 21.84 -11.17
CA GLU A 45 6.53 23.11 -10.69
C GLU A 45 6.75 23.32 -9.19
N LEU A 46 6.52 22.29 -8.36
CA LEU A 46 6.77 22.35 -6.92
C LEU A 46 8.25 22.57 -6.59
N LEU A 47 9.16 21.92 -7.32
CA LEU A 47 10.60 22.13 -7.17
C LEU A 47 11.01 23.54 -7.60
N ALA A 48 10.47 24.05 -8.71
CA ALA A 48 10.72 25.42 -9.16
C ALA A 48 10.23 26.45 -8.13
N SER A 49 9.02 26.26 -7.58
CA SER A 49 8.46 27.09 -6.51
C SER A 49 9.31 27.02 -5.23
N TYR A 50 9.84 25.84 -4.89
CA TYR A 50 10.74 25.67 -3.75
C TYR A 50 12.04 26.47 -3.93
N LEU A 51 12.66 26.39 -5.11
CA LEU A 51 13.87 27.15 -5.44
C LEU A 51 13.60 28.65 -5.43
N GLN A 52 12.47 29.12 -5.96
CA GLN A 52 12.11 30.54 -5.95
C GLN A 52 11.97 31.08 -4.51
N ASN A 53 11.30 30.33 -3.62
CA ASN A 53 11.15 30.73 -2.22
C ASN A 53 12.48 30.67 -1.45
N LEU A 54 13.39 29.76 -1.83
CA LEU A 54 14.74 29.67 -1.28
C LEU A 54 15.57 30.88 -1.68
N VAL A 55 15.58 31.24 -2.97
CA VAL A 55 16.24 32.45 -3.47
C VAL A 55 15.67 33.69 -2.80
N PHE A 56 14.35 33.78 -2.62
CA PHE A 56 13.71 34.88 -1.91
C PHE A 56 14.15 34.97 -0.44
N LEU A 57 14.31 33.84 0.25
CA LEU A 57 14.87 33.80 1.60
C LEU A 57 16.32 34.31 1.64
N ILE A 58 17.16 33.92 0.67
CA ILE A 58 18.53 34.41 0.54
C ILE A 58 18.53 35.93 0.37
N LEU A 59 17.70 36.47 -0.53
CA LEU A 59 17.58 37.91 -0.74
C LEU A 59 17.13 38.65 0.53
N LEU A 60 16.16 38.12 1.27
CA LEU A 60 15.74 38.70 2.56
C LEU A 60 16.87 38.71 3.58
N LYS A 61 17.64 37.62 3.69
CA LYS A 61 18.80 37.55 4.59
C LYS A 61 19.89 38.55 4.20
N LEU A 62 20.21 38.68 2.91
CA LEU A 62 21.19 39.66 2.43
C LEU A 62 20.72 41.10 2.67
N ARG A 63 19.44 41.39 2.48
CA ARG A 63 18.86 42.71 2.75
C ARG A 63 18.88 43.05 4.24
N ASN A 64 18.54 42.09 5.10
CA ASN A 64 18.58 42.27 6.55
C ASN A 64 20.02 42.40 7.08
N ALA A 65 20.99 41.72 6.47
CA ALA A 65 22.40 41.90 6.81
C ALA A 65 22.93 43.30 6.42
N LYS A 66 22.40 43.91 5.35
CA LYS A 66 22.74 45.29 4.94
C LYS A 66 22.04 46.37 5.78
N LYS A 67 20.82 46.12 6.28
CA LYS A 67 20.09 46.98 7.22
C LYS A 67 20.46 46.60 8.67
N GLN A 68 21.64 46.99 9.14
CA GLN A 68 22.14 46.64 10.48
C GLN A 68 21.38 47.24 11.68
N SER A 69 20.35 48.08 11.49
CA SER A 69 19.84 48.92 12.60
C SER A 69 18.38 49.38 12.54
N SER A 70 17.49 48.71 11.82
CA SER A 70 16.04 49.02 11.91
C SER A 70 15.25 47.77 12.24
N ASP A 71 14.73 47.72 13.47
CA ASP A 71 13.78 46.72 13.98
C ASP A 71 12.43 46.85 13.24
N ASP A 72 12.44 46.54 11.95
CA ASP A 72 11.24 46.48 11.13
C ASP A 72 10.56 45.13 11.44
N GLY A 73 9.68 45.08 12.43
CA GLY A 73 8.92 43.86 12.78
C GLY A 73 8.17 43.21 11.61
N ASN A 74 7.96 43.96 10.51
CA ASN A 74 7.43 43.43 9.25
C ASN A 74 8.43 42.55 8.48
N ALA A 75 9.74 42.84 8.54
CA ALA A 75 10.77 42.03 7.88
C ALA A 75 10.87 40.64 8.54
N ALA A 76 10.80 40.58 9.87
CA ALA A 76 10.77 39.33 10.62
C ALA A 76 9.52 38.48 10.25
N LYS A 77 8.34 39.10 10.19
CA LYS A 77 7.10 38.44 9.75
C LYS A 77 7.20 37.91 8.32
N THR A 78 7.74 38.69 7.38
CA THR A 78 7.93 38.21 5.99
C THR A 78 8.87 37.02 5.93
N MET A 79 9.97 37.03 6.68
CA MET A 79 10.89 35.90 6.75
C MET A 79 10.21 34.65 7.32
N GLU A 80 9.42 34.79 8.39
CA GLU A 80 8.64 33.70 8.97
C GLU A 80 7.63 33.11 7.95
N THR A 81 6.94 33.95 7.18
CA THR A 81 5.99 33.48 6.15
C THR A 81 6.68 32.69 5.03
N VAL A 82 7.89 33.10 4.63
CA VAL A 82 8.67 32.41 3.60
C VAL A 82 9.17 31.06 4.13
N VAL A 83 9.62 31.01 5.38
CA VAL A 83 10.01 29.76 6.03
C VAL A 83 8.82 28.81 6.14
N LYS A 84 7.63 29.30 6.52
CA LYS A 84 6.40 28.49 6.54
C LYS A 84 6.08 27.89 5.16
N LYS A 85 6.11 28.71 4.09
CA LYS A 85 5.91 28.24 2.71
C LYS A 85 6.97 27.22 2.27
N LEU A 86 8.23 27.39 2.66
CA LEU A 86 9.28 26.41 2.36
C LEU A 86 9.05 25.06 3.06
N VAL A 87 8.59 25.08 4.31
CA VAL A 87 8.22 23.85 5.04
C VAL A 87 7.01 23.18 4.39
N GLU A 88 6.01 23.95 3.99
CA GLU A 88 4.82 23.47 3.28
C GLU A 88 5.19 22.79 1.95
N LEU A 89 5.99 23.44 1.10
CA LEU A 89 6.49 22.86 -0.14
C LEU A 89 7.32 21.58 0.09
N ARG A 90 8.13 21.55 1.15
CA ARG A 90 8.88 20.35 1.53
C ARG A 90 7.95 19.21 1.94
N LEU A 91 6.89 19.49 2.70
CA LEU A 91 5.88 18.50 3.06
C LEU A 91 5.17 17.95 1.83
N TYR A 92 4.83 18.79 0.84
CA TYR A 92 4.25 18.33 -0.41
C TYR A 92 5.17 17.40 -1.19
N LEU A 93 6.48 17.69 -1.25
CA LEU A 93 7.45 16.80 -1.91
C LEU A 93 7.62 15.47 -1.16
N GLU A 94 7.77 15.50 0.16
CA GLU A 94 8.07 14.30 0.95
C GLU A 94 6.84 13.41 1.20
N LYS A 95 5.69 14.00 1.53
CA LYS A 95 4.47 13.28 1.91
C LYS A 95 3.43 13.22 0.79
N GLY A 96 3.46 14.14 -0.18
CA GLY A 96 2.56 14.15 -1.32
C GLY A 96 3.15 13.39 -2.51
N VAL A 97 4.22 13.93 -3.09
CA VAL A 97 4.79 13.45 -4.36
C VAL A 97 5.46 12.08 -4.19
N ARG A 98 6.35 11.91 -3.21
CA ARG A 98 7.12 10.66 -3.03
C ARG A 98 6.28 9.37 -2.96
N PRO A 99 5.21 9.26 -2.14
CA PRO A 99 4.40 8.04 -2.13
C PRO A 99 3.58 7.83 -3.41
N LEU A 100 3.28 8.89 -4.17
CA LEU A 100 2.64 8.76 -5.48
C LEU A 100 3.64 8.24 -6.52
N GLU A 101 4.90 8.71 -6.47
CA GLU A 101 5.97 8.17 -7.31
C GLU A 101 6.22 6.68 -7.02
N ASP A 102 6.24 6.28 -5.75
CA ASP A 102 6.41 4.87 -5.38
C ASP A 102 5.28 3.98 -5.93
N LYS A 103 4.03 4.47 -5.93
CA LYS A 103 2.88 3.76 -6.49
C LYS A 103 2.89 3.71 -8.01
N LEU A 104 3.34 4.79 -8.66
CA LEU A 104 3.40 4.92 -10.12
C LEU A 104 4.75 4.47 -10.69
N ARG A 105 5.67 3.97 -9.87
CA ARG A 105 7.04 3.62 -10.26
C ARG A 105 7.10 2.73 -11.49
N TYR A 106 6.27 1.69 -11.53
CA TYR A 106 6.20 0.80 -12.69
C TYR A 106 5.73 1.52 -13.96
N GLN A 107 4.75 2.43 -13.85
CA GLN A 107 4.27 3.18 -15.00
C GLN A 107 5.33 4.17 -15.50
N ILE A 108 6.05 4.81 -14.58
CA ILE A 108 7.18 5.69 -14.91
C ILE A 108 8.28 4.89 -15.60
N GLU A 109 8.70 3.75 -15.04
CA GLU A 109 9.73 2.87 -15.63
C GLU A 109 9.30 2.34 -17.00
N LYS A 110 8.01 2.00 -17.20
CA LYS A 110 7.48 1.55 -18.49
C LYS A 110 7.51 2.66 -19.54
N ILE A 111 7.10 3.88 -19.19
CA ILE A 111 7.12 5.02 -20.12
C ILE A 111 8.56 5.42 -20.44
N LEU A 112 9.47 5.39 -19.48
CA LEU A 112 10.89 5.63 -19.72
C LEU A 112 11.48 4.59 -20.67
N ARG A 113 11.19 3.30 -20.46
CA ARG A 113 11.62 2.25 -21.39
C ARG A 113 11.04 2.46 -22.79
N ALA A 114 9.75 2.79 -22.91
CA ALA A 114 9.12 3.07 -24.20
C ALA A 114 9.73 4.31 -24.89
N ALA A 115 10.11 5.33 -24.14
CA ALA A 115 10.80 6.50 -24.66
C ALA A 115 12.22 6.16 -25.13
N ASP A 116 12.99 5.40 -24.35
CA ASP A 116 14.33 4.94 -24.71
C ASP A 116 14.30 4.05 -25.98
N ASP A 117 13.31 3.17 -26.09
CA ASP A 117 13.14 2.30 -27.26
C ASP A 117 12.69 3.11 -28.49
N ALA A 118 11.86 4.15 -28.31
CA ALA A 118 11.49 5.08 -29.38
C ALA A 118 12.69 5.93 -29.86
N GLU A 119 13.55 6.39 -28.94
CA GLU A 119 14.78 7.11 -29.27
C GLU A 119 15.76 6.21 -30.02
N ARG A 120 15.99 4.98 -29.56
CA ARG A 120 16.84 3.99 -30.27
C ARG A 120 16.30 3.65 -31.64
N ASN A 121 14.98 3.48 -31.78
CA ASN A 121 14.37 3.24 -33.08
C ASN A 121 14.48 4.46 -34.00
N ALA A 122 14.33 5.68 -33.47
CA ALA A 122 14.54 6.90 -34.24
C ALA A 122 16.01 7.07 -34.67
N GLU A 123 16.97 6.67 -33.83
CA GLU A 123 18.41 6.66 -34.14
C GLU A 123 18.75 5.58 -35.17
N ALA A 124 18.17 4.37 -35.05
CA ALA A 124 18.34 3.28 -36.02
C ALA A 124 17.75 3.63 -37.39
N VAL A 125 16.59 4.28 -37.43
CA VAL A 125 15.98 4.78 -38.67
C VAL A 125 16.83 5.88 -39.29
N LYS A 126 17.39 6.80 -38.48
CA LYS A 126 18.32 7.83 -38.97
C LYS A 126 19.64 7.22 -39.48
N ALA A 127 20.15 6.16 -38.85
CA ALA A 127 21.34 5.45 -39.28
C ALA A 127 21.10 4.67 -40.59
N ALA A 128 19.94 4.04 -40.74
CA ALA A 128 19.53 3.37 -41.97
C ALA A 128 19.29 4.35 -43.14
N GLN A 129 18.78 5.55 -42.85
CA GLN A 129 18.62 6.62 -43.86
C GLN A 129 19.95 7.30 -44.25
N GLY A 130 21.01 7.15 -43.46
CA GLY A 130 22.37 7.58 -43.80
C GLY A 130 23.16 6.57 -44.65
N ALA A 131 22.72 5.31 -44.68
CA ALA A 131 23.32 4.22 -45.44
C ALA A 131 22.48 3.90 -46.68
N GLY A 132 22.45 4.83 -47.63
CA GLY A 132 21.85 4.58 -48.94
C GLY A 132 22.80 3.81 -49.86
N SER A 133 22.28 2.69 -50.39
CA SER A 133 22.78 1.81 -51.47
C SER A 133 23.80 0.73 -51.10
N ASP A 134 23.32 -0.48 -50.82
CA ASP A 134 23.54 -1.58 -51.76
C ASP A 134 22.44 -2.63 -51.64
N ASP A 135 22.03 -3.13 -52.80
CA ASP A 135 20.96 -4.10 -53.03
C ASP A 135 21.58 -5.50 -52.98
N SER A 136 21.16 -6.36 -52.05
CA SER A 136 21.26 -7.81 -52.25
C SER A 136 20.39 -8.60 -51.28
N ASP A 137 19.57 -9.42 -51.92
CA ASP A 137 18.66 -10.44 -51.46
C ASP A 137 19.29 -11.53 -50.54
N ASP A 138 18.38 -12.17 -49.82
CA ASP A 138 18.38 -13.58 -49.39
C ASP A 138 18.85 -14.01 -47.96
N SER A 139 17.92 -14.79 -47.37
CA SER A 139 18.06 -15.91 -46.44
C SER A 139 18.21 -15.72 -44.91
N ALA A 140 17.02 -15.81 -44.28
CA ALA A 140 16.62 -16.84 -43.30
C ALA A 140 17.49 -17.11 -42.06
N SER A 141 16.95 -16.78 -40.88
CA SER A 141 17.22 -17.50 -39.63
C SER A 141 16.12 -17.24 -38.59
N ASN A 142 15.23 -18.23 -38.52
CA ASN A 142 14.26 -18.58 -37.47
C ASN A 142 14.48 -18.00 -36.06
N GLY A 143 13.42 -17.42 -35.49
CA GLY A 143 13.32 -17.00 -34.10
C GLY A 143 11.88 -16.66 -33.72
N GLU A 144 11.09 -17.70 -33.47
CA GLU A 144 9.85 -17.73 -32.66
C GLU A 144 9.30 -16.35 -32.26
N SER A 145 8.41 -15.81 -33.10
CA SER A 145 7.59 -14.64 -32.77
C SER A 145 6.44 -15.12 -31.90
N ASP A 146 6.64 -14.94 -30.60
CA ASP A 146 5.65 -15.15 -29.55
C ASP A 146 4.43 -14.24 -29.80
N SER A 147 3.25 -14.86 -29.75
CA SER A 147 1.96 -14.30 -30.15
C SER A 147 1.39 -13.35 -29.07
N ASP A 148 2.21 -12.43 -28.56
CA ASP A 148 1.89 -11.54 -27.44
C ASP A 148 1.87 -10.04 -27.80
N GLU A 149 2.27 -9.65 -29.01
CA GLU A 149 2.33 -8.22 -29.42
C GLU A 149 0.95 -7.59 -29.68
N GLU A 150 -0.03 -8.36 -30.19
CA GLU A 150 -1.39 -7.83 -30.43
C GLU A 150 -2.18 -7.57 -29.13
N GLU A 151 -1.88 -8.30 -28.05
CA GLU A 151 -2.48 -8.04 -26.74
C GLU A 151 -1.84 -6.84 -26.02
N GLU A 152 -0.58 -6.51 -26.30
CA GLU A 152 0.09 -5.34 -25.72
C GLU A 152 -0.33 -4.03 -26.39
N GLU A 153 -0.50 -3.99 -27.71
CA GLU A 153 -1.00 -2.79 -28.41
C GLU A 153 -2.43 -2.39 -27.98
N LEU A 154 -3.30 -3.37 -27.76
CA LEU A 154 -4.65 -3.16 -27.23
C LEU A 154 -4.63 -2.63 -25.78
N LYS A 155 -3.62 -3.00 -24.98
CA LYS A 155 -3.43 -2.48 -23.61
C LYS A 155 -2.80 -1.07 -23.61
N VAL A 156 -1.98 -0.73 -24.60
CA VAL A 156 -1.42 0.62 -24.80
C VAL A 156 -2.50 1.61 -25.25
N ALA A 157 -3.44 1.19 -26.10
CA ALA A 157 -4.59 2.00 -26.49
C ALA A 157 -5.59 2.27 -25.34
N HIS A 158 -5.64 1.39 -24.34
CA HIS A 158 -6.46 1.56 -23.13
C HIS A 158 -5.83 2.45 -22.05
N LEU A 159 -4.58 2.90 -22.23
CA LEU A 159 -3.86 3.76 -21.29
C LEU A 159 -3.70 5.22 -21.76
N GLN A 160 -4.14 5.55 -22.97
CA GLN A 160 -4.30 6.94 -23.37
C GLN A 160 -5.49 7.55 -22.62
N ALA A 161 -5.24 8.57 -21.79
CA ALA A 161 -6.28 9.32 -21.13
C ALA A 161 -7.18 9.96 -22.20
N ARG A 162 -8.37 9.39 -22.41
CA ARG A 162 -9.42 9.98 -23.25
C ARG A 162 -10.20 11.00 -22.41
N PRO A 163 -9.98 12.32 -22.55
CA PRO A 163 -10.81 13.32 -21.86
C PRO A 163 -12.27 13.27 -22.33
N ASP A 164 -12.55 12.63 -23.47
CA ASP A 164 -13.90 12.43 -24.00
C ASP A 164 -14.70 11.34 -23.28
N ALA A 165 -14.09 10.55 -22.37
CA ALA A 165 -14.83 9.61 -21.53
C ALA A 165 -15.73 10.32 -20.49
N PHE A 166 -15.51 11.62 -20.26
CA PHE A 166 -16.37 12.48 -19.44
C PHE A 166 -17.43 13.24 -20.25
N VAL A 167 -17.37 13.19 -21.59
CA VAL A 167 -18.44 13.69 -22.45
C VAL A 167 -19.37 12.52 -22.74
N ARG A 168 -20.61 12.64 -22.27
CA ARG A 168 -21.71 11.70 -22.50
C ARG A 168 -21.66 11.18 -23.95
N PRO A 169 -21.56 9.86 -24.20
CA PRO A 169 -21.47 9.35 -25.55
C PRO A 169 -22.71 9.77 -26.33
N ALA A 170 -22.53 10.33 -27.53
CA ALA A 170 -23.62 10.72 -28.42
C ALA A 170 -24.57 9.53 -28.75
N ALA A 171 -24.13 8.29 -28.54
CA ALA A 171 -24.95 7.08 -28.60
C ALA A 171 -26.06 7.05 -27.53
N ALA A 172 -25.82 7.60 -26.33
CA ALA A 172 -26.86 7.73 -25.29
C ALA A 172 -27.88 8.83 -25.63
N SER A 173 -27.50 9.88 -26.36
CA SER A 173 -28.47 10.84 -26.93
C SER A 173 -29.23 10.27 -28.13
N ALA A 174 -28.62 9.38 -28.92
CA ALA A 174 -29.31 8.71 -30.04
C ALA A 174 -30.38 7.72 -29.55
N ALA A 175 -30.13 6.97 -28.47
CA ALA A 175 -31.12 6.09 -27.85
C ALA A 175 -32.29 6.88 -27.22
N VAL A 176 -32.01 8.05 -26.62
CA VAL A 176 -33.05 8.95 -26.09
C VAL A 176 -33.85 9.62 -27.23
N ALA A 177 -33.21 9.98 -28.34
CA ALA A 177 -33.88 10.52 -29.52
C ALA A 177 -34.74 9.47 -30.25
N ALA A 178 -34.34 8.20 -30.26
CA ALA A 178 -35.14 7.10 -30.82
C ALA A 178 -36.36 6.76 -29.95
N ALA A 179 -36.26 6.87 -28.62
CA ALA A 179 -37.36 6.63 -27.69
C ALA A 179 -38.38 7.78 -27.61
N ALA A 180 -37.98 9.01 -27.93
CA ALA A 180 -38.87 10.18 -27.99
C ALA A 180 -39.98 10.07 -29.06
N LYS A 181 -39.85 9.16 -30.03
CA LYS A 181 -40.92 8.88 -31.01
C LYS A 181 -42.15 8.17 -30.42
N ASN A 182 -42.04 7.59 -29.22
CA ASN A 182 -43.10 6.77 -28.63
C ASN A 182 -43.71 7.35 -27.33
N GLY A 183 -43.35 8.57 -26.91
CA GLY A 183 -43.96 9.26 -25.74
C GLY A 183 -43.79 8.60 -24.37
N VAL A 184 -43.19 7.41 -24.29
CA VAL A 184 -42.98 6.66 -23.05
C VAL A 184 -41.58 6.92 -22.51
N TYR A 185 -41.50 7.64 -21.39
CA TYR A 185 -40.25 7.85 -20.67
C TYR A 185 -39.70 6.54 -20.11
N ARG A 186 -38.49 6.15 -20.56
CA ARG A 186 -37.74 5.02 -20.01
C ARG A 186 -36.53 5.56 -19.24
N PRO A 187 -36.50 5.38 -17.91
CA PRO A 187 -35.34 5.78 -17.11
C PRO A 187 -34.08 5.05 -17.57
N PRO A 188 -32.92 5.72 -17.63
CA PRO A 188 -31.66 5.10 -18.01
C PRO A 188 -31.26 4.03 -16.99
N ARG A 189 -30.92 2.84 -17.48
CA ARG A 189 -30.39 1.74 -16.64
C ARG A 189 -28.90 2.00 -16.43
N ILE A 190 -28.53 2.55 -15.28
CA ILE A 190 -27.13 2.79 -14.91
C ILE A 190 -26.58 1.51 -14.29
N ALA A 191 -25.48 0.98 -14.85
CA ALA A 191 -24.75 -0.12 -14.23
C ALA A 191 -24.13 0.37 -12.90
N PRO A 192 -24.20 -0.41 -11.81
CA PRO A 192 -23.71 0.04 -10.50
C PRO A 192 -22.23 0.40 -10.59
N THR A 193 -21.93 1.69 -10.47
CA THR A 193 -20.56 2.20 -10.41
C THR A 193 -20.09 2.15 -8.98
N ILE A 194 -18.96 1.47 -8.74
CA ILE A 194 -18.36 1.33 -7.41
C ILE A 194 -17.73 2.69 -7.06
N MET A 195 -18.14 3.29 -5.96
CA MET A 195 -17.53 4.53 -5.47
C MET A 195 -16.06 4.28 -5.10
N PRO A 196 -15.14 5.22 -5.38
CA PRO A 196 -13.74 5.12 -4.96
C PRO A 196 -13.63 5.36 -3.45
N SER A 197 -14.05 4.38 -2.65
CA SER A 197 -13.64 4.29 -1.26
C SER A 197 -12.23 3.70 -1.20
N GLU A 198 -11.41 4.14 -0.26
CA GLU A 198 -10.11 3.53 0.04
C GLU A 198 -10.25 2.01 -0.02
N ARG A 199 -9.45 1.39 -0.91
CA ARG A 199 -9.46 -0.06 -1.13
C ARG A 199 -9.07 -0.70 0.19
N LYS A 200 -10.05 -1.01 1.04
CA LYS A 200 -9.83 -1.82 2.24
C LYS A 200 -9.19 -3.10 1.73
N GLU A 201 -7.89 -3.24 1.96
CA GLU A 201 -7.17 -4.48 1.72
C GLU A 201 -8.02 -5.56 2.36
N LYS A 202 -8.43 -6.53 1.54
CA LYS A 202 -9.31 -7.61 1.96
C LYS A 202 -8.54 -8.29 3.09
N SER A 203 -8.89 -7.98 4.33
CA SER A 203 -8.14 -8.46 5.49
C SER A 203 -8.02 -9.95 5.32
N GLU A 204 -6.79 -10.46 5.17
CA GLU A 204 -6.56 -11.88 4.98
C GLU A 204 -7.38 -12.60 6.04
N ARG A 205 -8.26 -13.52 5.60
CA ARG A 205 -9.21 -14.20 6.46
C ARG A 205 -8.43 -14.69 7.68
N ARG A 206 -8.65 -14.04 8.83
CA ARG A 206 -7.90 -14.35 10.05
C ARG A 206 -8.02 -15.85 10.26
N PRO A 207 -6.92 -16.55 10.57
CA PRO A 207 -6.99 -17.99 10.80
C PRO A 207 -8.07 -18.26 11.84
N LEU A 208 -8.93 -19.22 11.56
CA LEU A 208 -10.06 -19.54 12.42
C LEU A 208 -9.52 -19.87 13.82
N LYS A 209 -9.77 -18.97 14.77
CA LYS A 209 -9.40 -19.16 16.17
C LYS A 209 -10.32 -20.21 16.80
N SER A 210 -9.76 -21.06 17.66
CA SER A 210 -10.54 -21.98 18.48
C SER A 210 -11.15 -21.23 19.66
N HIS A 211 -12.48 -21.17 19.73
CA HIS A 211 -13.21 -20.44 20.76
C HIS A 211 -12.83 -20.85 22.19
N THR A 212 -12.69 -22.15 22.45
CA THR A 212 -12.33 -22.68 23.77
C THR A 212 -10.93 -22.27 24.22
N MET A 213 -9.98 -22.15 23.29
CA MET A 213 -8.64 -21.64 23.64
C MET A 213 -8.69 -20.14 23.90
N ASP A 214 -9.49 -19.40 23.15
CA ASP A 214 -9.68 -17.96 23.39
C ASP A 214 -10.32 -17.74 24.77
N GLU A 215 -11.35 -18.51 25.15
CA GLU A 215 -11.96 -18.49 26.49
C GLU A 215 -10.94 -18.85 27.58
N PHE A 216 -10.14 -19.90 27.39
CA PHE A 216 -9.08 -20.26 28.34
C PHE A 216 -8.04 -19.16 28.49
N ILE A 217 -7.66 -18.50 27.39
CA ILE A 217 -6.73 -17.37 27.45
C ILE A 217 -7.35 -16.19 28.18
N GLU A 218 -8.61 -15.86 27.90
CA GLU A 218 -9.33 -14.73 28.50
C GLU A 218 -9.56 -14.93 30.01
N HIS A 219 -9.99 -16.13 30.43
CA HIS A 219 -10.38 -16.39 31.82
C HIS A 219 -9.24 -16.88 32.72
N GLU A 220 -8.34 -17.73 32.23
CA GLU A 220 -7.36 -18.44 33.08
C GLU A 220 -5.93 -17.90 32.95
N LEU A 221 -5.52 -17.48 31.73
CA LEU A 221 -4.15 -17.02 31.49
C LEU A 221 -4.00 -15.50 31.60
N SER A 222 -5.01 -14.75 31.20
CA SER A 222 -5.00 -13.30 31.21
C SER A 222 -5.32 -12.78 32.61
N THR A 223 -4.48 -11.88 33.12
CA THR A 223 -4.73 -11.15 34.38
C THR A 223 -5.62 -9.91 34.17
N ALA A 224 -5.99 -9.60 32.93
CA ALA A 224 -6.84 -8.46 32.63
C ALA A 224 -8.30 -8.73 33.05
N PRO A 225 -8.98 -7.78 33.71
CA PRO A 225 -10.38 -7.95 34.08
C PRO A 225 -11.28 -7.98 32.85
N ILE A 226 -12.26 -8.88 32.86
CA ILE A 226 -13.24 -9.05 31.78
C ILE A 226 -14.49 -8.23 32.11
N ALA A 227 -15.02 -7.52 31.12
CA ALA A 227 -16.25 -6.75 31.28
C ALA A 227 -17.48 -7.67 31.28
N GLU A 228 -17.98 -7.99 32.47
CA GLU A 228 -19.24 -8.71 32.63
C GLU A 228 -20.45 -7.76 32.56
N PRO A 229 -21.55 -8.19 31.93
CA PRO A 229 -22.76 -7.40 31.84
C PRO A 229 -23.52 -7.45 33.16
N SER A 230 -24.39 -6.46 33.38
CA SER A 230 -25.37 -6.56 34.47
C SER A 230 -26.34 -7.72 34.20
N ILE A 231 -26.67 -8.49 35.26
CA ILE A 231 -27.44 -9.75 35.21
C ILE A 231 -28.75 -9.61 34.44
N GLY A 232 -29.44 -8.47 34.54
CA GLY A 232 -30.73 -8.25 33.87
C GLY A 232 -30.63 -7.92 32.38
N THR A 233 -29.47 -7.53 31.88
CA THR A 233 -29.32 -7.03 30.49
C THR A 233 -29.17 -8.14 29.44
N THR A 234 -28.84 -9.35 29.89
CA THR A 234 -28.63 -10.52 29.02
C THR A 234 -29.92 -11.27 28.72
N ILE A 235 -30.98 -11.05 29.50
CA ILE A 235 -32.25 -11.75 29.37
C ILE A 235 -33.05 -11.15 28.22
N VAL A 236 -33.59 -12.00 27.35
CA VAL A 236 -34.43 -11.55 26.22
C VAL A 236 -35.74 -12.32 26.18
N ASN A 237 -36.76 -11.66 25.62
CA ASN A 237 -38.11 -12.20 25.49
C ASN A 237 -38.67 -12.69 26.84
N GLY A 238 -38.47 -11.90 27.90
CA GLY A 238 -39.00 -12.18 29.23
C GLY A 238 -38.48 -13.47 29.87
N GLY A 239 -37.21 -13.86 29.62
CA GLY A 239 -36.62 -15.07 30.21
C GLY A 239 -36.61 -16.29 29.30
N ARG A 240 -37.23 -16.22 28.11
CA ARG A 240 -37.24 -17.35 27.17
C ARG A 240 -35.85 -17.67 26.63
N ARG A 241 -34.98 -16.68 26.50
CA ARG A 241 -33.59 -16.85 26.05
C ARG A 241 -32.67 -15.90 26.81
N MET A 242 -31.42 -16.30 26.97
CA MET A 242 -30.33 -15.42 27.41
C MET A 242 -29.40 -15.17 26.23
N LYS A 243 -28.75 -14.01 26.15
CA LYS A 243 -27.76 -13.71 25.10
C LYS A 243 -26.43 -14.37 25.43
N THR A 244 -25.79 -15.02 24.44
CA THR A 244 -24.39 -15.43 24.58
C THR A 244 -23.45 -14.22 24.57
N ALA A 245 -22.20 -14.42 25.00
CA ALA A 245 -21.15 -13.42 24.83
C ALA A 245 -20.94 -13.03 23.35
N ALA A 246 -21.05 -14.00 22.43
CA ALA A 246 -20.95 -13.75 20.99
C ALA A 246 -22.11 -12.91 20.45
N ASP A 247 -23.35 -13.23 20.84
CA ASP A 247 -24.51 -12.44 20.41
C ASP A 247 -24.45 -11.00 20.93
N ARG A 248 -23.95 -10.81 22.17
CA ARG A 248 -23.75 -9.48 22.75
C ARG A 248 -22.76 -8.65 21.94
N LYS A 249 -21.60 -9.22 21.59
CA LYS A 249 -20.61 -8.55 20.72
C LYS A 249 -21.23 -8.11 19.40
N THR A 250 -22.05 -8.95 18.76
CA THR A 250 -22.73 -8.57 17.50
C THR A 250 -23.80 -7.49 17.66
N GLU A 251 -24.50 -7.45 18.80
CA GLU A 251 -25.46 -6.38 19.10
C GLU A 251 -24.75 -5.06 19.44
N ASP A 252 -23.64 -5.10 20.17
CA ASP A 252 -22.81 -3.93 20.46
C ASP A 252 -22.21 -3.35 19.16
N GLU A 253 -21.66 -4.18 18.27
CA GLU A 253 -21.20 -3.76 16.92
C GLU A 253 -22.32 -3.08 16.11
N ARG A 254 -23.54 -3.63 16.18
CA ARG A 254 -24.70 -3.02 15.54
C ARG A 254 -25.05 -1.68 16.18
N ARG A 255 -25.01 -1.58 17.51
CA ARG A 255 -25.29 -0.34 18.24
C ARG A 255 -24.27 0.74 17.89
N GLU A 256 -22.99 0.40 17.91
CA GLU A 256 -21.89 1.29 17.52
C GLU A 256 -22.07 1.82 16.08
N TYR A 257 -22.50 0.95 15.16
CA TYR A 257 -22.79 1.37 13.80
C TYR A 257 -23.99 2.33 13.73
N GLU A 258 -25.09 2.01 14.42
CA GLU A 258 -26.29 2.86 14.44
C GLU A 258 -26.02 4.22 15.11
N GLU A 259 -25.19 4.26 16.16
CA GLU A 259 -24.75 5.48 16.85
C GLU A 259 -23.77 6.30 16.00
N ALA A 260 -22.80 5.66 15.32
CA ALA A 260 -21.83 6.36 14.48
C ALA A 260 -22.47 6.99 13.23
N ASN A 261 -23.44 6.29 12.63
CA ASN A 261 -24.09 6.74 11.40
C ASN A 261 -25.44 7.44 11.64
N PHE A 262 -25.92 7.47 12.89
CA PHE A 262 -27.22 8.02 13.28
C PHE A 262 -28.41 7.48 12.46
N THR A 263 -28.32 6.24 11.97
CA THR A 263 -29.35 5.58 11.15
C THR A 263 -29.63 4.18 11.66
N ARG A 264 -30.91 3.82 11.80
CA ARG A 264 -31.31 2.46 12.24
C ARG A 264 -31.15 1.44 11.12
N LEU A 265 -30.63 0.26 11.48
CA LEU A 265 -30.53 -0.84 10.53
C LEU A 265 -31.91 -1.51 10.35
N PRO A 266 -32.33 -1.84 9.11
CA PRO A 266 -33.59 -2.53 8.89
C PRO A 266 -33.62 -3.90 9.57
N THR A 267 -34.83 -4.40 9.85
CA THR A 267 -35.00 -5.73 10.43
C THR A 267 -34.35 -6.80 9.53
N SER A 268 -33.72 -7.80 10.15
CA SER A 268 -33.06 -8.89 9.42
C SER A 268 -33.99 -9.56 8.42
N SER A 269 -33.46 -9.83 7.22
CA SER A 269 -34.23 -10.46 6.15
C SER A 269 -34.72 -11.85 6.54
N LYS A 270 -35.77 -12.36 5.88
CA LYS A 270 -36.25 -13.75 6.09
C LYS A 270 -35.13 -14.78 5.92
N LYS A 271 -34.18 -14.52 5.02
CA LYS A 271 -33.00 -15.37 4.80
C LYS A 271 -32.05 -15.33 6.00
N ALA A 272 -31.73 -14.14 6.51
CA ALA A 272 -30.87 -13.98 7.68
C ALA A 272 -31.47 -14.62 8.93
N LYS A 273 -32.78 -14.46 9.16
CA LYS A 273 -33.48 -15.15 10.26
C LYS A 273 -33.45 -16.66 10.13
N LYS A 274 -33.60 -17.20 8.91
CA LYS A 274 -33.47 -18.64 8.65
C LYS A 274 -32.05 -19.12 8.90
N GLU A 275 -31.05 -18.37 8.46
CA GLU A 275 -29.64 -18.70 8.70
C GLU A 275 -29.31 -18.69 10.20
N GLU A 276 -29.78 -17.69 10.93
CA GLU A 276 -29.65 -17.62 12.39
C GLU A 276 -30.33 -18.81 13.07
N ALA A 277 -31.57 -19.14 12.68
CA ALA A 277 -32.30 -20.30 13.18
C ALA A 277 -31.63 -21.64 12.81
N MET A 278 -31.01 -21.74 11.64
CA MET A 278 -30.21 -22.92 11.28
C MET A 278 -28.91 -22.98 12.08
N ARG A 279 -28.29 -21.84 12.39
CA ARG A 279 -27.06 -21.76 13.18
C ARG A 279 -27.29 -22.17 14.63
N THR A 280 -28.43 -21.80 15.20
CA THR A 280 -28.84 -22.15 16.57
C THR A 280 -29.56 -23.49 16.64
N GLY A 281 -30.24 -23.92 15.56
CA GLY A 281 -31.02 -25.15 15.50
C GLY A 281 -30.24 -26.37 15.00
N ASN A 282 -29.09 -26.20 14.32
CA ASN A 282 -28.20 -27.33 14.07
C ASN A 282 -27.59 -27.77 15.41
N GLY A 283 -27.87 -29.01 15.81
CA GLY A 283 -27.49 -29.61 17.11
C GLY A 283 -25.99 -29.66 17.44
N LYS A 284 -25.13 -29.05 16.62
CA LYS A 284 -23.70 -28.84 16.91
C LYS A 284 -23.44 -27.64 17.85
N ARG A 285 -24.42 -26.76 18.04
CA ARG A 285 -24.36 -25.59 18.92
C ARG A 285 -25.63 -25.55 19.77
N MET A 286 -25.47 -25.61 21.08
CA MET A 286 -26.56 -25.55 22.05
C MET A 286 -26.33 -24.34 22.95
N GLN A 287 -27.36 -23.53 23.15
CA GLN A 287 -27.30 -22.42 24.09
C GLN A 287 -27.98 -22.83 25.38
N PHE A 288 -27.23 -22.81 26.48
CA PHE A 288 -27.76 -23.12 27.80
C PHE A 288 -27.18 -22.15 28.81
N GLY A 289 -28.02 -21.59 29.68
CA GLY A 289 -27.52 -20.70 30.74
C GLY A 289 -26.96 -19.35 30.27
N GLY A 290 -27.08 -19.00 28.98
CA GLY A 290 -26.38 -17.84 28.41
C GLY A 290 -24.95 -18.17 27.94
N GLU A 291 -24.52 -19.41 28.13
CA GLU A 291 -23.27 -19.95 27.61
C GLU A 291 -23.51 -20.74 26.31
N GLU A 292 -22.44 -20.91 25.54
CA GLU A 292 -22.49 -21.61 24.26
C GLU A 292 -21.80 -22.97 24.36
N TRP A 293 -22.59 -24.04 24.31
CA TRP A 293 -22.11 -25.40 24.30
C TRP A 293 -21.90 -25.83 22.85
N ARG A 294 -20.66 -26.16 22.49
CA ARG A 294 -20.30 -26.66 21.18
C ARG A 294 -20.03 -28.15 21.22
N ASP A 295 -20.29 -28.81 20.10
CA ASP A 295 -19.87 -30.19 19.91
C ASP A 295 -18.33 -30.31 19.93
N LEU A 296 -17.82 -31.38 20.57
CA LEU A 296 -16.40 -31.60 20.80
C LEU A 296 -15.64 -32.00 19.53
N GLY A 297 -16.32 -32.51 18.49
CA GLY A 297 -15.64 -33.03 17.29
C GLY A 297 -14.76 -31.99 16.58
N GLU A 298 -15.38 -30.99 15.96
CA GLU A 298 -14.64 -30.02 15.14
C GLU A 298 -13.81 -29.03 15.98
N GLY A 299 -14.20 -28.79 17.23
CA GLY A 299 -13.48 -27.91 18.14
C GLY A 299 -12.12 -28.47 18.54
N VAL A 300 -12.09 -29.76 18.94
CA VAL A 300 -10.89 -30.43 19.44
C VAL A 300 -9.87 -30.65 18.31
N ASP A 301 -10.31 -31.04 17.12
CA ASP A 301 -9.40 -31.21 15.97
C ASP A 301 -8.69 -29.89 15.60
N ARG A 302 -9.38 -28.76 15.74
CA ARG A 302 -8.78 -27.43 15.52
C ARG A 302 -7.77 -27.10 16.61
N ILE A 303 -8.06 -27.40 17.88
CA ILE A 303 -7.10 -27.23 18.97
C ILE A 303 -5.86 -28.06 18.68
N ASN A 304 -6.03 -29.34 18.33
CA ASN A 304 -4.93 -30.23 17.97
C ASN A 304 -4.12 -29.69 16.79
N ARG A 305 -4.76 -29.10 15.77
CA ARG A 305 -4.04 -28.49 14.64
C ARG A 305 -3.30 -27.20 15.01
N LEU A 306 -3.85 -26.39 15.91
CA LEU A 306 -3.24 -25.15 16.39
C LEU A 306 -2.11 -25.40 17.39
N THR A 307 -2.25 -26.41 18.25
CA THR A 307 -1.24 -26.82 19.24
C THR A 307 -0.20 -27.77 18.66
N ALA A 308 -0.53 -28.47 17.56
CA ALA A 308 0.43 -29.23 16.79
C ALA A 308 1.58 -28.32 16.39
N ARG A 309 2.73 -28.56 16.98
CA ARG A 309 3.98 -27.86 16.66
C ARG A 309 4.16 -27.90 15.15
N LYS A 310 4.47 -26.75 14.54
CA LYS A 310 4.89 -26.64 13.14
C LYS A 310 6.19 -27.44 12.94
N SER A 311 6.05 -28.75 12.82
CA SER A 311 7.11 -29.72 12.60
C SER A 311 7.42 -29.75 11.11
N GLY A 312 7.90 -28.64 10.57
CA GLY A 312 8.56 -28.65 9.28
C GLY A 312 9.96 -29.19 9.51
N GLY A 313 10.24 -30.43 9.11
CA GLY A 313 11.54 -31.11 9.23
C GLY A 313 12.66 -30.48 8.38
N SER A 314 12.72 -29.16 8.31
CA SER A 314 13.76 -28.39 7.65
C SER A 314 14.93 -28.20 8.62
N SER A 315 16.15 -28.16 8.09
CA SER A 315 17.37 -27.80 8.82
C SER A 315 17.26 -26.49 9.60
N ARG A 316 16.40 -25.57 9.13
CA ARG A 316 16.04 -24.33 9.83
C ARG A 316 15.30 -24.58 11.15
N ASP A 317 14.40 -25.55 11.20
CA ASP A 317 13.67 -25.90 12.43
C ASP A 317 14.59 -26.58 13.45
N ILE A 318 15.62 -27.31 13.02
CA ILE A 318 16.64 -27.88 13.93
C ILE A 318 17.50 -26.76 14.54
N LEU A 319 17.90 -25.77 13.72
CA LEU A 319 18.68 -24.62 14.18
C LEU A 319 17.85 -23.71 15.11
N ASP A 320 16.58 -23.49 14.77
CA ASP A 320 15.63 -22.75 15.61
C ASP A 320 15.28 -23.52 16.89
N LYS A 321 15.17 -24.85 16.85
CA LYS A 321 15.08 -25.68 18.07
C LYS A 321 16.33 -25.51 18.92
N SER A 322 17.53 -25.53 18.33
CA SER A 322 18.78 -25.37 19.06
C SER A 322 18.94 -23.97 19.65
N ARG A 323 18.40 -22.93 18.99
CA ARG A 323 18.42 -21.55 19.47
C ARG A 323 17.36 -21.30 20.54
N LYS A 324 16.15 -21.87 20.39
CA LYS A 324 15.07 -21.80 21.37
C LYS A 324 15.34 -22.65 22.61
N ARG A 325 16.05 -23.77 22.47
CA ARG A 325 16.65 -24.52 23.59
C ARG A 325 17.94 -23.81 24.01
N GLY A 326 17.81 -22.61 24.54
CA GLY A 326 18.92 -21.97 25.24
C GLY A 326 19.23 -22.78 26.49
N ARG A 327 20.38 -23.47 26.51
CA ARG A 327 21.11 -24.06 27.65
C ARG A 327 20.32 -24.58 28.86
N ASP A 328 19.09 -25.04 28.69
CA ASP A 328 18.39 -25.79 29.72
C ASP A 328 18.86 -27.23 29.64
N THR A 329 19.43 -27.64 30.75
CA THR A 329 19.80 -28.99 31.15
C THR A 329 18.69 -29.96 30.79
N THR A 330 18.70 -30.50 29.57
CA THR A 330 18.21 -31.85 29.35
C THR A 330 19.08 -32.70 30.25
N ASP A 331 18.47 -33.16 31.35
CA ASP A 331 18.94 -34.23 32.22
C ASP A 331 19.17 -35.46 31.33
N GLY A 332 20.31 -35.45 30.63
CA GLY A 332 20.91 -36.62 30.04
C GLY A 332 21.29 -37.59 31.17
N PRO A 333 21.59 -38.85 30.85
CA PRO A 333 21.68 -39.92 31.84
C PRO A 333 22.53 -39.46 33.03
N ARG A 334 21.90 -39.32 34.20
CA ARG A 334 22.54 -38.90 35.46
C ARG A 334 23.69 -39.84 35.75
N GLY A 335 24.91 -39.44 35.39
CA GLY A 335 26.07 -40.32 35.55
C GLY A 335 27.42 -39.85 34.98
N SER A 336 27.51 -38.74 34.23
CA SER A 336 28.79 -38.26 33.68
C SER A 336 29.01 -36.76 33.87
N GLY A 337 28.89 -36.28 35.11
CA GLY A 337 29.03 -34.87 35.49
C GLY A 337 30.42 -34.23 35.36
N GLN A 338 31.33 -34.73 34.51
CA GLN A 338 32.69 -34.16 34.47
C GLN A 338 33.49 -34.30 33.16
N ILE A 339 32.88 -34.67 32.01
CA ILE A 339 33.69 -34.97 30.81
C ILE A 339 33.39 -34.05 29.59
N GLU A 340 32.25 -33.35 29.52
CA GLU A 340 31.83 -32.79 28.22
C GLU A 340 32.37 -31.40 27.83
N MET A 341 32.96 -30.61 28.74
CA MET A 341 33.55 -29.32 28.33
C MET A 341 34.83 -29.49 27.51
N GLY A 342 35.66 -30.49 27.84
CA GLY A 342 36.94 -30.74 27.16
C GLY A 342 36.78 -31.41 25.81
N GLU A 343 35.80 -32.31 25.66
CA GLU A 343 35.61 -33.06 24.41
C GLU A 343 35.24 -32.17 23.22
N ARG A 344 34.45 -31.11 23.43
CA ARG A 344 34.06 -30.20 22.35
C ARG A 344 35.25 -29.39 21.85
N PHE A 345 36.12 -28.97 22.77
CA PHE A 345 37.37 -28.32 22.43
C PHE A 345 38.30 -29.27 21.67
N GLN A 346 38.44 -30.52 22.15
CA GLN A 346 39.26 -31.54 21.47
C GLN A 346 38.70 -31.90 20.08
N LYS A 347 37.38 -32.02 19.91
CA LYS A 347 36.73 -32.26 18.61
C LYS A 347 36.96 -31.09 17.65
N LYS A 348 36.92 -29.85 18.15
CA LYS A 348 37.19 -28.64 17.35
C LYS A 348 38.68 -28.52 17.00
N ALA A 349 39.58 -28.82 17.94
CA ALA A 349 41.03 -28.87 17.71
C ALA A 349 41.39 -29.93 16.67
N LYS A 350 40.84 -31.14 16.81
CA LYS A 350 41.04 -32.24 15.84
C LYS A 350 40.50 -31.89 14.45
N MET A 351 39.39 -31.18 14.36
CA MET A 351 38.83 -30.74 13.07
C MET A 351 39.64 -29.61 12.43
N LEU A 352 40.23 -28.73 13.25
CA LEU A 352 41.14 -27.69 12.82
C LEU A 352 42.46 -28.29 12.30
N GLU A 353 43.01 -29.27 13.03
CA GLU A 353 44.20 -30.03 12.65
C GLU A 353 43.97 -30.89 11.40
N ALA A 354 42.78 -31.49 11.25
CA ALA A 354 42.48 -32.36 10.12
C ALA A 354 42.42 -31.62 8.77
N GLY A 355 42.31 -30.28 8.76
CA GLY A 355 42.24 -29.47 7.54
C GLY A 355 41.03 -29.77 6.64
N ARG A 356 40.82 -28.97 5.59
CA ARG A 356 39.79 -29.27 4.58
C ARG A 356 40.30 -30.38 3.67
N ARG A 357 39.72 -31.59 3.78
CA ARG A 357 40.13 -32.75 2.96
C ARG A 357 39.74 -32.66 1.49
N ASP A 358 38.65 -31.96 1.15
CA ASP A 358 38.22 -31.80 -0.24
C ASP A 358 38.01 -30.33 -0.59
N ARG A 359 38.75 -29.85 -1.60
CA ARG A 359 38.32 -28.70 -2.40
C ARG A 359 37.40 -29.28 -3.47
N GLY A 360 36.11 -28.98 -3.36
CA GLY A 360 35.06 -29.53 -4.22
C GLY A 360 35.49 -29.61 -5.68
N LYS A 361 35.19 -30.75 -6.31
CA LYS A 361 35.41 -30.97 -7.74
C LYS A 361 34.79 -29.81 -8.52
N ARG A 362 35.58 -29.22 -9.41
CA ARG A 362 35.14 -28.17 -10.34
C ARG A 362 34.05 -28.70 -11.27
#